data_AF-A0A662KHE4-F1
#
_entry.id   AF-A0A662KHE4-F1
#
_cell.length_a   1.000
_cell.length_b   1.000
_cell.length_c   1.000
_cell.angle_alpha   90.00
_cell.angle_beta   90.00
_cell.angle_gamma   90.00
#
_symmetry.space_group_name_H-M   'P 1'
#
loop_
_entity.id
_entity.type
_entity.pdbx_description
1 polymer ?
#
loop_
_entity_poly.entity_id
_entity_poly.type
_entity_poly.pdbx_seq_one_letter_code
_entity_poly.pdbx_strand_id
1 'polypeptide(L)'
;MMIALILTPALFLSFGMRGMLTIYAALSCAGTLLFLVLVKKEDLLPGVKGAESTFTLRDIWNLSRRKDFLVLEYGFFACVGGFTAIMTWLEEMLHSLHGIAMEKAGIAGGLLIVGGIIGSIVIPSLSDRMKKIKPFILLDLAVGTIMLYLIGIIGVFSLLAVICFVTGFFLMSALPLVLEISSRIAGPGMEGRASSLLWFFSQVGSVLLIAMVGPVKSLWGSYYHSFVVIVVLWAVAFFLFIGVKETQ
;
A
#
# COMPACT_ATOMS: atom_id res chain seq x y z
N MET A 1 8.28 8.50 -7.72
CA MET A 1 7.89 9.26 -6.51
C MET A 1 9.10 9.67 -5.67
N MET A 2 9.96 8.76 -5.20
CA MET A 2 11.14 9.12 -4.37
C MET A 2 12.11 10.10 -5.05
N ILE A 3 12.43 9.90 -6.33
CA ILE A 3 13.28 10.83 -7.09
C ILE A 3 12.66 12.22 -7.12
N ALA A 4 11.34 12.32 -7.28
CA ALA A 4 10.64 13.60 -7.28
C ALA A 4 10.79 14.28 -5.92
N LEU A 5 10.51 13.58 -4.81
CA LEU A 5 10.63 14.11 -3.44
C LEU A 5 12.05 14.63 -3.13
N ILE A 6 13.08 13.98 -3.66
CA ILE A 6 14.48 14.42 -3.48
C ILE A 6 14.81 15.61 -4.39
N LEU A 7 14.31 15.64 -5.63
CA LEU A 7 14.58 16.73 -6.57
C LEU A 7 13.78 18.00 -6.28
N THR A 8 12.58 17.89 -5.70
CA THR A 8 11.66 19.02 -5.53
C THR A 8 12.29 20.20 -4.76
N PRO A 9 12.98 20.02 -3.61
CA PRO A 9 13.59 21.13 -2.90
C PRO A 9 14.72 21.81 -3.71
N ALA A 10 15.58 21.02 -4.36
CA ALA A 10 16.68 21.55 -5.16
C ALA A 10 16.19 22.31 -6.40
N LEU A 11 15.14 21.81 -7.06
CA LEU A 11 14.50 22.47 -8.20
C LEU A 11 13.77 23.74 -7.78
N PHE A 12 13.08 23.73 -6.64
CA PHE A 12 12.38 24.90 -6.11
C PHE A 12 13.36 26.02 -5.75
N LEU A 13 14.47 25.70 -5.07
CA LEU A 13 15.49 26.68 -4.71
C LEU A 13 16.20 27.28 -5.93
N SER A 14 16.40 26.49 -6.99
CA SER A 14 17.12 26.94 -8.19
C SER A 14 16.25 27.69 -9.20
N PHE A 15 14.99 27.27 -9.39
CA PHE A 15 14.13 27.74 -10.49
C PHE A 15 12.79 28.33 -10.03
N GLY A 16 12.55 28.40 -8.71
CA GLY A 16 11.28 28.82 -8.13
C GLY A 16 10.12 27.88 -8.46
N MET A 17 8.93 28.22 -7.97
CA MET A 17 7.72 27.40 -8.13
C MET A 17 7.34 27.19 -9.60
N ARG A 18 7.33 28.27 -10.39
CA ARG A 18 6.92 28.23 -11.80
C ARG A 18 7.87 27.39 -12.65
N GLY A 19 9.20 27.57 -12.49
CA GLY A 19 10.20 26.82 -13.23
C GLY A 19 10.19 25.33 -12.90
N MET A 20 10.07 24.98 -11.61
CA MET A 20 9.92 23.60 -11.17
C MET A 20 8.70 22.91 -11.80
N LEU A 21 7.53 23.57 -11.79
CA LEU A 21 6.32 23.01 -12.41
C LEU A 21 6.46 22.86 -13.92
N THR A 22 7.10 23.81 -14.61
CA THR A 22 7.37 23.70 -16.06
C THR A 22 8.31 22.55 -16.38
N ILE A 23 9.33 22.30 -15.57
CA ILE A 23 10.24 21.14 -15.73
C ILE A 23 9.48 19.84 -15.55
N TYR A 24 8.65 19.71 -14.51
CA TYR A 24 7.84 18.50 -14.31
C TYR A 24 6.83 18.29 -15.45
N ALA A 25 6.22 19.36 -15.97
CA ALA A 25 5.32 19.28 -17.12
C ALA A 25 6.07 18.83 -18.38
N ALA A 26 7.24 19.41 -18.66
CA ALA A 26 8.06 19.03 -19.82
C ALA A 26 8.51 17.56 -19.75
N LEU A 27 8.98 17.10 -18.59
CA LEU A 27 9.34 15.69 -18.37
C LEU A 27 8.14 14.75 -18.56
N SER A 28 6.95 15.14 -18.08
CA SER A 28 5.72 14.35 -18.23
C SER A 28 5.26 14.27 -19.68
N CYS A 29 5.32 15.39 -20.41
CA CYS A 29 5.02 15.42 -21.85
C CYS A 29 6.01 14.58 -22.64
N ALA A 30 7.32 14.69 -22.35
CA ALA A 30 8.36 13.89 -22.99
C ALA A 30 8.17 12.39 -22.72
N GLY A 31 7.87 12.01 -21.47
CA GLY A 31 7.56 10.63 -21.09
C GLY A 31 6.32 10.10 -21.81
N THR A 32 5.26 10.90 -21.91
CA THR A 32 4.04 10.53 -22.64
C THR A 32 4.31 10.33 -24.13
N LEU A 33 5.06 11.25 -24.76
CA LEU A 33 5.43 11.13 -26.17
C LEU A 33 6.29 9.90 -26.43
N LEU A 34 7.29 9.66 -25.57
CA LEU A 34 8.13 8.47 -25.66
C LEU A 34 7.30 7.19 -25.53
N PHE A 35 6.36 7.15 -24.58
CA PHE A 35 5.44 6.02 -24.41
C PHE A 35 4.59 5.79 -25.67
N LEU A 36 4.01 6.84 -26.25
CA LEU A 36 3.20 6.73 -27.47
C LEU A 36 4.01 6.25 -28.69
N VAL A 37 5.30 6.61 -28.76
CA VAL A 37 6.20 6.18 -29.85
C VAL A 37 6.67 4.74 -29.64
N LEU A 38 6.94 4.32 -28.40
CA LEU A 38 7.47 2.99 -28.09
C LEU A 38 6.39 1.92 -27.93
N VAL A 39 5.14 2.28 -27.62
CA VAL A 39 4.03 1.33 -27.55
C VAL A 39 3.81 0.73 -28.94
N LYS A 40 4.26 -0.51 -29.09
CA LYS A 40 3.76 -1.38 -30.14
C LYS A 40 2.38 -1.85 -29.71
N LYS A 41 1.37 -1.58 -30.54
CA LYS A 41 0.09 -2.28 -30.43
C LYS A 41 0.39 -3.77 -30.63
N GLU A 42 0.20 -4.55 -29.59
CA GLU A 42 0.25 -6.00 -29.71
C GLU A 42 -0.98 -6.40 -30.53
N ASP A 43 -0.75 -6.94 -31.73
CA ASP A 43 -1.82 -7.48 -32.55
C ASP A 43 -2.47 -8.58 -31.73
N LEU A 44 -3.73 -8.37 -31.33
CA LEU A 44 -4.54 -9.35 -30.62
C LEU A 44 -4.44 -10.68 -31.37
N LEU A 45 -3.80 -11.68 -30.77
CA LEU A 45 -3.76 -13.03 -31.32
C LEU A 45 -5.17 -13.45 -31.72
N PRO A 46 -5.40 -13.94 -32.96
CA PRO A 46 -6.72 -14.32 -33.42
C PRO A 46 -7.27 -15.43 -32.53
N GLY A 47 -8.22 -15.09 -31.64
CA GLY A 47 -8.78 -15.99 -30.65
C GLY A 47 -8.84 -15.42 -29.23
N VAL A 48 -7.97 -14.46 -28.89
CA VAL A 48 -8.19 -13.59 -27.73
C VAL A 48 -9.22 -12.58 -28.19
N LYS A 49 -10.51 -12.89 -28.02
CA LYS A 49 -11.57 -11.89 -28.13
C LYS A 49 -11.09 -10.70 -27.32
N GLY A 50 -10.70 -9.64 -28.03
CA GLY A 50 -10.39 -8.36 -27.41
C GLY A 50 -11.56 -8.12 -26.49
N ALA A 51 -11.28 -8.10 -25.19
CA ALA A 51 -12.28 -7.82 -24.21
C ALA A 51 -12.63 -6.34 -24.40
N GLU A 52 -13.44 -6.05 -25.42
CA GLU A 52 -14.51 -5.04 -25.40
C GLU A 52 -15.48 -5.44 -24.28
N SER A 53 -14.94 -5.61 -23.09
CA SER A 53 -15.68 -5.83 -21.88
C SER A 53 -16.07 -4.42 -21.48
N THR A 54 -17.17 -3.97 -22.08
CA THR A 54 -17.95 -2.84 -21.61
C THR A 54 -17.97 -2.86 -20.07
N PHE A 55 -17.57 -1.73 -19.48
CA PHE A 55 -17.51 -1.54 -18.03
C PHE A 55 -18.91 -1.75 -17.45
N THR A 56 -19.22 -2.98 -17.07
CA THR A 56 -20.53 -3.31 -16.53
C THR A 56 -20.37 -3.34 -15.03
N LEU A 57 -20.94 -2.33 -14.35
CA LEU A 57 -20.98 -2.25 -12.89
C LEU A 57 -21.51 -3.54 -12.24
N ARG A 58 -22.32 -4.29 -12.98
CA ARG A 58 -22.86 -5.60 -12.59
C ARG A 58 -21.78 -6.67 -12.39
N ASP A 59 -20.74 -6.70 -13.23
CA ASP A 59 -19.65 -7.68 -13.12
C ASP A 59 -18.78 -7.41 -11.89
N ILE A 60 -18.49 -6.12 -11.65
CA ILE A 60 -17.77 -5.63 -10.46
C ILE A 60 -18.57 -5.96 -9.20
N TRP A 61 -19.88 -5.71 -9.23
CA TRP A 61 -20.77 -6.04 -8.13
C TRP A 61 -20.83 -7.54 -7.85
N ASN A 62 -20.90 -8.36 -8.90
CA ASN A 62 -20.89 -9.82 -8.76
C ASN A 62 -19.56 -10.34 -8.20
N LEU A 63 -18.43 -9.74 -8.60
CA LEU A 63 -17.11 -10.06 -8.07
C LEU A 63 -17.02 -9.70 -6.58
N SER A 64 -17.43 -8.48 -6.20
CA SER A 64 -17.46 -8.02 -4.81
C SER A 64 -18.34 -8.89 -3.92
N ARG A 65 -19.42 -9.51 -4.42
CA ARG A 65 -20.25 -10.43 -3.61
C ARG A 65 -19.59 -11.76 -3.27
N ARG A 66 -18.45 -12.10 -3.88
CA ARG A 66 -17.72 -13.33 -3.56
C ARG A 66 -17.02 -13.18 -2.21
N LYS A 67 -17.23 -14.14 -1.32
CA LYS A 67 -16.65 -14.12 0.04
C LYS A 67 -15.13 -13.93 0.01
N ASP A 68 -14.43 -14.63 -0.88
CA ASP A 68 -12.98 -14.53 -1.00
C ASP A 68 -12.54 -13.13 -1.44
N PHE A 69 -13.32 -12.48 -2.31
CA PHE A 69 -13.02 -11.14 -2.82
C PHE A 69 -13.33 -10.04 -1.79
N LEU A 70 -14.40 -10.18 -1.00
CA LEU A 70 -14.68 -9.28 0.14
C LEU A 70 -13.53 -9.24 1.14
N VAL A 71 -12.88 -10.38 1.37
CA VAL A 71 -11.70 -10.43 2.26
C VAL A 71 -10.55 -9.64 1.67
N LEU A 72 -10.34 -9.67 0.35
CA LEU A 72 -9.32 -8.86 -0.32
C LEU A 72 -9.66 -7.36 -0.27
N GLU A 73 -10.93 -7.00 -0.51
CA GLU A 73 -11.42 -5.61 -0.41
C GLU A 73 -11.21 -5.05 0.99
N TYR A 74 -11.59 -5.81 2.02
CA TYR A 74 -11.33 -5.45 3.41
C TYR A 74 -9.83 -5.37 3.71
N GLY A 75 -9.04 -6.31 3.19
CA GLY A 75 -7.59 -6.29 3.31
C GLY A 75 -6.96 -5.02 2.74
N PHE A 76 -7.37 -4.60 1.54
CA PHE A 76 -6.92 -3.34 0.93
C PHE A 76 -7.37 -2.11 1.72
N PHE A 77 -8.63 -2.09 2.15
CA PHE A 77 -9.17 -1.04 3.01
C PHE A 77 -8.35 -0.88 4.29
N ALA A 78 -8.10 -1.98 5.01
CA ALA A 78 -7.43 -1.96 6.31
C ALA A 78 -5.91 -1.75 6.17
N CYS A 79 -5.25 -2.52 5.30
CA CYS A 79 -3.79 -2.55 5.21
C CYS A 79 -3.26 -1.35 4.45
N VAL A 80 -3.71 -1.11 3.21
CA VAL A 80 -3.23 0.02 2.41
C VAL A 80 -3.77 1.34 2.96
N GLY A 81 -5.04 1.37 3.38
CA GLY A 81 -5.61 2.54 4.06
C GLY A 81 -4.92 2.84 5.39
N GLY A 82 -4.68 1.82 6.21
CA GLY A 82 -3.98 1.95 7.49
C GLY A 82 -2.53 2.40 7.30
N PHE A 83 -1.82 1.84 6.33
CA PHE A 83 -0.47 2.26 5.96
C PHE A 83 -0.43 3.74 5.58
N THR A 84 -1.38 4.18 4.75
CA THR A 84 -1.46 5.58 4.32
C THR A 84 -1.75 6.51 5.51
N ALA A 85 -2.61 6.08 6.43
CA ALA A 85 -2.88 6.81 7.67
C ALA A 85 -1.63 6.91 8.56
N ILE A 86 -0.90 5.80 8.74
CA ILE A 86 0.37 5.78 9.47
C ILE A 86 1.35 6.73 8.80
N MET A 87 1.61 6.59 7.50
CA MET A 87 2.55 7.47 6.77
C MET A 87 2.22 8.95 6.89
N THR A 88 0.93 9.31 6.97
CA THR A 88 0.49 10.70 7.12
C THR A 88 0.77 11.25 8.52
N TRP A 89 0.59 10.44 9.56
CA TRP A 89 0.65 10.88 10.95
C TRP A 89 1.90 10.39 11.69
N LEU A 90 2.75 9.56 11.08
CA LEU A 90 3.83 8.84 11.75
C LEU A 90 4.75 9.79 12.51
N GLU A 91 5.17 10.88 11.88
CA GLU A 91 6.10 11.84 12.50
C GLU A 91 5.51 12.45 13.77
N GLU A 92 4.27 12.95 13.69
CA GLU A 92 3.53 13.52 14.81
C GLU A 92 3.24 12.48 15.90
N MET A 93 2.89 11.25 15.52
CA MET A 93 2.62 10.16 16.46
C MET A 93 3.88 9.77 17.23
N LEU A 94 5.02 9.63 16.56
CA LEU A 94 6.30 9.32 17.19
C LEU A 94 6.79 10.45 18.09
N HIS A 95 6.65 11.70 17.63
CA HIS A 95 6.98 12.86 18.44
C HIS A 95 6.13 12.93 19.70
N SER A 96 4.80 12.79 19.56
CA SER A 96 3.87 12.89 20.69
C SER A 96 3.95 11.70 21.66
N LEU A 97 4.22 10.49 21.20
CA LEU A 97 4.22 9.29 22.06
C LEU A 97 5.57 9.07 22.74
N HIS A 98 6.66 9.34 22.02
CA HIS A 98 8.01 8.94 22.45
C HIS A 98 8.94 10.13 22.68
N GLY A 99 8.49 11.37 22.42
CA GLY A 99 9.33 12.56 22.51
C GLY A 99 10.46 12.58 21.48
N ILE A 100 10.31 11.85 20.38
CA ILE A 100 11.33 11.76 19.32
C ILE A 100 11.29 13.04 18.50
N ALA A 101 12.45 13.67 18.30
CA ALA A 101 12.56 14.85 17.44
C ALA A 101 12.04 14.57 16.03
N MET A 102 11.33 15.54 15.44
CA MET A 102 10.69 15.39 14.11
C MET A 102 11.67 14.93 13.02
N GLU A 103 12.93 15.39 13.06
CA GLU A 103 13.98 14.92 12.12
C GLU A 103 14.18 13.40 12.18
N LYS A 104 14.29 12.85 13.40
CA LYS A 104 14.43 11.40 13.61
C LYS A 104 13.17 10.65 13.23
N ALA A 105 12.00 11.22 13.50
CA ALA A 105 10.73 10.63 13.12
C ALA A 105 10.59 10.54 11.59
N GLY A 106 11.04 11.55 10.86
CA GLY A 106 11.14 11.53 9.39
C GLY A 106 12.11 10.45 8.89
N ILE A 107 13.26 10.26 9.54
CA ILE A 107 14.18 9.14 9.21
C ILE A 107 13.48 7.79 9.40
N ALA A 108 12.71 7.60 10.48
CA ALA A 108 11.97 6.37 10.72
C ALA A 108 10.92 6.11 9.63
N GLY A 109 10.18 7.14 9.20
CA GLY A 109 9.26 7.05 8.06
C GLY A 109 9.98 6.72 6.75
N GLY A 110 11.15 7.30 6.51
CA GLY A 110 11.99 6.99 5.36
C GLY A 110 12.45 5.53 5.34
N LEU A 111 12.91 5.00 6.49
CA LEU A 111 13.32 3.60 6.64
C LEU A 111 12.17 2.63 6.39
N LEU A 112 10.95 3.00 6.80
CA LEU A 112 9.76 2.22 6.51
C LEU A 112 9.49 2.13 5.00
N ILE A 113 9.62 3.24 4.24
CA ILE A 113 9.50 3.20 2.77
C ILE A 113 10.61 2.34 2.15
N VAL A 114 11.86 2.54 2.57
CA VAL A 114 13.02 1.79 2.03
C VAL A 114 12.86 0.29 2.27
N GLY A 115 12.49 -0.09 3.50
CA GLY A 115 12.20 -1.48 3.86
C GLY A 115 11.13 -2.06 2.95
N GLY A 116 10.03 -1.33 2.73
CA GLY A 116 8.95 -1.79 1.87
C GLY A 116 9.29 -1.92 0.39
N ILE A 117 10.15 -1.06 -0.15
CA ILE A 117 10.67 -1.23 -1.52
C ILE A 117 11.45 -2.55 -1.62
N ILE A 118 12.36 -2.80 -0.68
CA ILE A 118 13.16 -4.04 -0.67
C ILE A 118 12.24 -5.26 -0.49
N GLY A 119 11.30 -5.19 0.44
CA GLY A 119 10.32 -6.24 0.71
C GLY A 119 9.47 -6.59 -0.51
N SER A 120 8.98 -5.57 -1.22
CA SER A 120 8.17 -5.75 -2.45
C SER A 120 8.91 -6.44 -3.59
N ILE A 121 10.25 -6.51 -3.53
CA ILE A 121 11.07 -7.27 -4.48
C ILE A 121 11.35 -8.67 -3.94
N VAL A 122 11.81 -8.76 -2.68
CA VAL A 122 12.34 -10.01 -2.09
C VAL A 122 11.25 -11.05 -1.83
N ILE A 123 10.17 -10.65 -1.14
CA ILE A 123 9.14 -11.58 -0.68
C ILE A 123 8.32 -12.16 -1.84
N PRO A 124 7.85 -11.37 -2.83
CA PRO A 124 7.19 -11.91 -4.01
C PRO A 124 8.07 -12.86 -4.82
N SER A 125 9.34 -12.50 -5.04
CA SER A 125 10.30 -13.39 -5.71
C SER A 125 10.48 -14.73 -5.00
N LEU A 126 10.40 -14.74 -3.66
CA LEU A 126 10.50 -15.96 -2.87
C LEU A 126 9.20 -16.77 -2.91
N SER A 127 8.05 -16.11 -2.87
CA SER A 127 6.72 -16.71 -3.06
C SER A 127 6.62 -17.41 -4.41
N ASP A 128 7.09 -16.77 -5.48
CA ASP A 128 7.08 -17.31 -6.85
C ASP A 128 7.90 -18.60 -6.95
N ARG A 129 9.09 -18.63 -6.32
CA ARG A 129 9.93 -19.82 -6.26
C ARG A 129 9.26 -20.98 -5.52
N MET A 130 8.52 -20.67 -4.45
CA MET A 130 7.82 -21.68 -3.65
C MET A 130 6.44 -22.05 -4.21
N LYS A 131 5.94 -21.29 -5.19
CA LYS A 131 4.59 -21.42 -5.79
C LYS A 131 3.46 -21.41 -4.75
N LYS A 132 3.63 -20.68 -3.65
CA LYS A 132 2.65 -20.56 -2.57
C LYS A 132 2.53 -19.09 -2.22
N ILE A 133 1.35 -18.49 -2.40
CA ILE A 133 1.15 -17.06 -2.15
C ILE A 133 0.55 -16.86 -0.77
N LYS A 134 -0.46 -17.66 -0.42
CA LYS A 134 -1.20 -17.54 0.84
C LYS A 134 -0.31 -17.50 2.09
N PRO A 135 0.70 -18.38 2.27
CA PRO A 135 1.51 -18.36 3.48
C PRO A 135 2.38 -17.10 3.59
N PHE A 136 2.82 -16.52 2.48
CA PHE A 136 3.60 -15.27 2.52
C PHE A 136 2.72 -14.08 2.87
N ILE A 137 1.49 -13.99 2.35
CA ILE A 137 0.56 -12.93 2.76
C ILE A 137 0.23 -13.04 4.25
N LEU A 138 0.02 -14.24 4.78
CA LEU A 138 -0.22 -14.44 6.21
C LEU A 138 1.01 -14.07 7.05
N LEU A 139 2.21 -14.42 6.58
CA LEU A 139 3.46 -14.03 7.24
C LEU A 139 3.61 -12.50 7.27
N ASP A 140 3.38 -11.86 6.13
CA ASP A 140 3.44 -10.41 5.94
C ASP A 140 2.47 -9.68 6.86
N LEU A 141 1.21 -10.14 6.91
CA LEU A 141 0.19 -9.59 7.80
C LEU A 141 0.54 -9.83 9.27
N ALA A 142 1.00 -11.02 9.65
CA ALA A 142 1.35 -11.32 11.04
C ALA A 142 2.53 -10.48 11.52
N VAL A 143 3.63 -10.47 10.78
CA VAL A 143 4.84 -9.71 11.13
C VAL A 143 4.55 -8.22 11.05
N GLY A 144 3.89 -7.75 9.99
CA GLY A 144 3.52 -6.35 9.82
C GLY A 144 2.64 -5.83 10.96
N THR A 145 1.65 -6.62 11.40
CA THR A 145 0.77 -6.26 12.52
C THR A 145 1.52 -6.17 13.84
N ILE A 146 2.38 -7.16 14.14
CA ILE A 146 3.19 -7.17 15.36
C ILE A 146 4.16 -5.98 15.37
N MET A 147 4.87 -5.76 14.26
CA MET A 147 5.85 -4.67 14.17
C MET A 147 5.17 -3.31 14.24
N LEU A 148 3.99 -3.14 13.64
CA LEU A 148 3.20 -1.91 13.79
C LEU A 148 2.81 -1.66 15.25
N TYR A 149 2.39 -2.69 15.98
CA TYR A 149 2.09 -2.58 17.40
C TYR A 149 3.32 -2.14 18.21
N LEU A 150 4.49 -2.69 17.88
CA LEU A 150 5.76 -2.33 18.51
C LEU A 150 6.17 -0.86 18.26
N ILE A 151 5.85 -0.30 17.08
CA ILE A 151 6.02 1.15 16.80
C ILE A 151 5.24 2.00 17.80
N GLY A 152 4.07 1.55 18.28
CA GLY A 152 3.28 2.29 19.26
C GLY A 152 3.89 2.34 20.66
N ILE A 153 4.80 1.40 21.01
CA ILE A 153 5.26 1.19 22.39
C ILE A 153 6.74 1.55 22.56
N ILE A 154 7.57 1.26 21.56
CA ILE A 154 9.03 1.35 21.70
C ILE A 154 9.52 2.75 21.32
N GLY A 155 9.94 3.53 22.33
CA GLY A 155 10.50 4.88 22.13
C GLY A 155 12.00 4.97 21.89
N VAL A 156 12.72 3.84 21.88
CA VAL A 156 14.17 3.83 21.64
C VAL A 156 14.43 3.93 20.14
N PHE A 157 14.97 5.06 19.68
CA PHE A 157 15.12 5.37 18.25
C PHE A 157 15.86 4.29 17.44
N SER A 158 16.94 3.71 17.95
CA SER A 158 17.69 2.67 17.23
C SER A 158 16.85 1.42 16.96
N LEU A 159 16.05 1.02 17.95
CA LEU A 159 15.15 -0.12 17.83
C LEU A 159 13.93 0.24 16.97
N LEU A 160 13.39 1.45 17.13
CA LEU A 160 12.30 1.97 16.32
C LEU A 160 12.67 2.03 14.84
N ALA A 161 13.88 2.46 14.50
CA ALA A 161 14.39 2.47 13.14
C ALA A 161 14.36 1.07 12.49
N VAL A 162 14.79 0.05 13.24
CA VAL A 162 14.73 -1.36 12.79
C VAL A 162 13.29 -1.82 12.65
N ILE A 163 12.42 -1.52 13.62
CA ILE A 163 11.01 -1.90 13.58
C ILE A 163 10.32 -1.24 12.38
N CYS A 164 10.52 0.06 12.15
CA CYS A 164 9.97 0.77 10.99
C CYS A 164 10.40 0.12 9.67
N PHE A 165 11.68 -0.21 9.54
CA PHE A 165 12.20 -0.92 8.36
C PHE A 165 11.52 -2.28 8.17
N VAL A 166 11.42 -3.10 9.23
CA VAL A 166 10.79 -4.43 9.17
C VAL A 166 9.28 -4.32 8.90
N THR A 167 8.57 -3.38 9.54
CA THR A 167 7.16 -3.10 9.26
C THR A 167 6.98 -2.79 7.78
N GLY A 168 7.78 -1.88 7.24
CA GLY A 168 7.75 -1.54 5.82
C GLY A 168 7.98 -2.77 4.92
N PHE A 169 9.03 -3.53 5.22
CA PHE A 169 9.45 -4.71 4.47
C PHE A 169 8.32 -5.73 4.30
N PHE A 170 7.65 -6.12 5.38
CA PHE A 170 6.59 -7.12 5.34
C PHE A 170 5.25 -6.54 4.88
N LEU A 171 4.96 -5.27 5.15
CA LEU A 171 3.65 -4.71 4.82
C LEU A 171 3.51 -4.37 3.34
N MET A 172 4.54 -3.77 2.74
CA MET A 172 4.50 -3.39 1.32
C MET A 172 4.70 -4.59 0.39
N SER A 173 5.31 -5.69 0.87
CA SER A 173 5.43 -6.93 0.10
C SER A 173 4.13 -7.68 -0.11
N ALA A 174 3.16 -7.51 0.80
CA ALA A 174 1.86 -8.15 0.66
C ALA A 174 1.09 -7.66 -0.57
N LEU A 175 1.31 -6.40 -0.99
CA LEU A 175 0.57 -5.77 -2.08
C LEU A 175 0.65 -6.55 -3.42
N PRO A 176 1.85 -6.83 -3.98
CA PRO A 176 1.96 -7.60 -5.22
C PRO A 176 1.38 -9.02 -5.09
N LEU A 177 1.57 -9.68 -3.95
CA LEU A 177 1.02 -11.01 -3.69
C LEU A 177 -0.51 -11.03 -3.69
N VAL A 178 -1.13 -10.04 -3.04
CA VAL A 178 -2.59 -9.93 -2.99
C VAL A 178 -3.16 -9.57 -4.36
N LEU A 179 -2.49 -8.69 -5.13
CA LEU A 179 -2.89 -8.40 -6.50
C LEU A 179 -2.82 -9.65 -7.38
N GLU A 180 -1.81 -10.50 -7.20
CA GLU A 180 -1.70 -11.78 -7.91
C GLU A 180 -2.84 -12.76 -7.53
N ILE A 181 -3.18 -12.91 -6.25
CA ILE A 181 -4.35 -13.72 -5.87
C ILE A 181 -5.64 -13.09 -6.40
N SER A 182 -5.75 -11.77 -6.42
CA SER A 182 -6.94 -11.08 -6.91
C SER A 182 -7.18 -11.36 -8.39
N SER A 183 -6.12 -11.40 -9.21
CA SER A 183 -6.23 -11.73 -10.63
C SER A 183 -6.63 -13.20 -10.83
N ARG A 184 -6.05 -14.12 -10.04
CA ARG A 184 -6.43 -15.54 -10.03
C ARG A 184 -7.90 -15.75 -9.66
N ILE A 185 -8.40 -15.05 -8.64
CA ILE A 185 -9.81 -15.14 -8.20
C ILE A 185 -10.74 -14.52 -9.25
N ALA A 186 -10.38 -13.37 -9.83
CA ALA A 186 -11.20 -12.65 -10.79
C ALA A 186 -11.32 -13.39 -12.14
N GLY A 187 -10.27 -14.11 -12.54
CA GLY A 187 -10.22 -14.86 -13.79
C GLY A 187 -9.81 -14.02 -15.02
N PRO A 188 -9.58 -14.69 -16.17
CA PRO A 188 -9.07 -14.04 -17.38
C PRO A 188 -9.95 -12.88 -17.85
N GLY A 189 -9.33 -11.74 -18.15
CA GLY A 189 -10.03 -10.55 -18.66
C GLY A 189 -10.67 -9.65 -17.60
N MET A 190 -10.65 -10.05 -16.31
CA MET A 190 -11.19 -9.26 -15.19
C MET A 190 -10.10 -8.64 -14.30
N GLU A 191 -8.82 -8.88 -14.58
CA GLU A 191 -7.68 -8.54 -13.72
C GLU A 191 -7.58 -7.04 -13.40
N GLY A 192 -7.70 -6.19 -14.43
CA GLY A 192 -7.69 -4.74 -14.27
C GLY A 192 -8.91 -4.23 -13.49
N ARG A 193 -10.05 -4.90 -13.60
CA ARG A 193 -11.30 -4.54 -12.89
C ARG A 193 -11.23 -4.91 -11.41
N ALA A 194 -10.66 -6.07 -11.11
CA ALA A 194 -10.42 -6.52 -9.74
C ALA A 194 -9.45 -5.58 -9.03
N SER A 195 -8.32 -5.26 -9.69
CA SER A 195 -7.31 -4.36 -9.14
C SER A 195 -7.88 -2.96 -8.87
N SER A 196 -8.65 -2.39 -9.79
CA SER A 196 -9.24 -1.06 -9.60
C SER A 196 -10.26 -1.02 -8.46
N LEU A 197 -11.05 -2.08 -8.27
CA LEU A 197 -11.98 -2.19 -7.14
C LEU A 197 -11.24 -2.27 -5.79
N LEU A 198 -10.16 -3.05 -5.73
CA LEU A 198 -9.31 -3.13 -4.54
C LEU A 198 -8.68 -1.77 -4.20
N TRP A 199 -8.13 -1.08 -5.19
CA TRP A 199 -7.59 0.28 -5.01
C TRP A 199 -8.66 1.28 -4.58
N PHE A 200 -9.88 1.18 -5.10
CA PHE A 200 -11.00 2.02 -4.65
C PHE A 200 -11.25 1.86 -3.14
N PHE A 201 -11.36 0.63 -2.63
CA PHE A 201 -11.54 0.38 -1.20
C PHE A 201 -10.34 0.82 -0.36
N SER A 202 -9.11 0.70 -0.89
CA SER A 202 -7.92 1.29 -0.27
C SER A 202 -8.04 2.82 -0.10
N GLN A 203 -8.52 3.54 -1.11
CA GLN A 203 -8.66 5.00 -1.01
C GLN A 203 -9.76 5.40 -0.01
N VAL A 204 -10.87 4.66 0.01
CA VAL A 204 -11.91 4.84 1.04
C VAL A 204 -11.33 4.61 2.44
N GLY A 205 -10.57 3.53 2.63
CA GLY A 205 -9.87 3.24 3.88
C GLY A 205 -8.87 4.32 4.27
N SER A 206 -8.07 4.81 3.31
CA SER A 206 -7.11 5.88 3.54
C SER A 206 -7.78 7.14 4.08
N VAL A 207 -8.85 7.60 3.41
CA VAL A 207 -9.57 8.81 3.84
C VAL A 207 -10.18 8.63 5.24
N LEU A 208 -10.86 7.49 5.48
CA LEU A 208 -11.53 7.24 6.76
C LEU A 208 -10.53 7.07 7.90
N LEU A 209 -9.44 6.33 7.69
CA LEU A 209 -8.45 6.05 8.73
C LEU A 209 -7.59 7.28 9.02
N ILE A 210 -7.23 8.10 8.02
CA ILE A 210 -6.59 9.40 8.24
C ILE A 210 -7.51 10.31 9.07
N ALA A 211 -8.79 10.41 8.68
CA ALA A 211 -9.76 11.25 9.36
C ALA A 211 -10.06 10.77 10.79
N MET A 212 -9.94 9.47 11.06
CA MET A 212 -10.18 8.86 12.37
C MET A 212 -9.12 9.23 13.43
N VAL A 213 -7.86 9.44 13.01
CA VAL A 213 -6.74 9.69 13.95
C VAL A 213 -7.01 10.92 14.85
N GLY A 214 -7.54 12.00 14.29
CA GLY A 214 -7.83 13.24 15.03
C GLY A 214 -8.89 13.07 16.13
N PRO A 215 -10.11 12.59 15.81
CA PRO A 215 -11.14 12.29 16.79
C PRO A 215 -10.70 11.29 17.87
N VAL A 216 -9.97 10.23 17.50
CA VAL A 216 -9.47 9.25 18.48
C VAL A 216 -8.48 9.88 19.45
N LYS A 217 -7.57 10.73 18.96
CA LYS A 217 -6.68 11.51 19.82
C LYS A 217 -7.47 12.39 20.80
N SER A 218 -8.51 13.08 20.32
CA SER A 218 -9.34 13.97 21.16
C SER A 218 -10.10 13.22 22.25
N LEU A 219 -10.66 12.06 21.92
CA LEU A 219 -11.45 11.25 22.85
C LEU A 219 -10.61 10.53 23.91
N TRP A 220 -9.45 9.99 23.51
CA TRP A 220 -8.62 9.13 24.37
C TRP A 220 -7.34 9.79 24.87
N GLY A 221 -7.07 11.04 24.45
CA GLY A 221 -5.91 11.83 24.84
C GLY A 221 -4.55 11.35 24.30
N SER A 222 -4.50 10.27 23.51
CA SER A 222 -3.23 9.70 23.03
C SER A 222 -3.36 9.07 21.64
N TYR A 223 -2.34 9.28 20.81
CA TYR A 223 -2.18 8.65 19.49
C TYR A 223 -1.99 7.12 19.56
N TYR A 224 -1.67 6.57 20.72
CA TYR A 224 -1.51 5.12 20.91
C TYR A 224 -2.78 4.36 20.54
N HIS A 225 -3.95 4.90 20.88
CA HIS A 225 -5.23 4.27 20.55
C HIS A 225 -5.46 4.21 19.04
N SER A 226 -4.99 5.19 18.28
CA SER A 226 -5.04 5.16 16.81
C SER A 226 -4.18 4.05 16.23
N PHE A 227 -2.98 3.80 16.79
CA PHE A 227 -2.17 2.62 16.43
C PHE A 227 -2.92 1.32 16.73
N VAL A 228 -3.50 1.21 17.93
CA VAL A 228 -4.24 0.01 18.34
C VAL A 228 -5.43 -0.26 17.40
N VAL A 229 -6.19 0.77 17.02
CA VAL A 229 -7.30 0.61 16.07
C VAL A 229 -6.80 0.05 14.73
N ILE A 230 -5.71 0.59 14.17
CA ILE A 230 -5.16 0.10 12.90
C ILE A 230 -4.63 -1.34 13.05
N VAL A 231 -3.93 -1.64 14.15
CA VAL A 231 -3.44 -2.99 14.49
C VAL A 231 -4.60 -3.98 14.58
N VAL A 232 -5.72 -3.61 15.21
CA VAL A 232 -6.91 -4.45 15.31
C VAL A 232 -7.52 -4.71 13.93
N LEU A 233 -7.61 -3.68 13.07
CA LEU A 233 -8.11 -3.86 11.70
C LEU A 233 -7.20 -4.82 10.89
N TRP A 234 -5.88 -4.73 11.06
CA TRP A 234 -4.94 -5.63 10.39
C TRP A 234 -5.01 -7.06 10.94
N ALA A 235 -5.18 -7.20 12.26
CA ALA A 235 -5.41 -8.50 12.88
C ALA A 235 -6.71 -9.15 12.37
N VAL A 236 -7.78 -8.37 12.24
CA VAL A 236 -9.03 -8.86 11.62
C VAL A 236 -8.78 -9.26 10.16
N ALA A 237 -8.02 -8.48 9.40
CA ALA A 237 -7.67 -8.83 8.02
C ALA A 237 -6.89 -10.14 7.95
N PHE A 238 -5.94 -10.36 8.86
CA PHE A 238 -5.21 -11.61 9.01
C PHE A 238 -6.15 -12.79 9.28
N PHE A 239 -7.05 -12.69 10.27
CA PHE A 239 -7.98 -13.78 10.60
C PHE A 239 -8.97 -14.07 9.46
N LEU A 240 -9.45 -13.04 8.77
CA LEU A 240 -10.31 -13.21 7.60
C LEU A 240 -9.54 -13.91 6.45
N PHE A 241 -8.27 -13.55 6.24
CA PHE A 241 -7.45 -14.11 5.18
C PHE A 241 -7.09 -15.59 5.39
N ILE A 242 -7.04 -16.06 6.64
CA ILE A 242 -6.89 -17.50 6.94
C ILE A 242 -8.03 -18.31 6.28
N GLY A 243 -9.24 -17.76 6.23
CA GLY A 243 -10.42 -18.41 5.66
C GLY A 243 -10.44 -18.47 4.13
N VAL A 244 -9.61 -17.69 3.43
CA VAL A 244 -9.57 -17.66 1.97
C VAL A 244 -8.97 -18.96 1.45
N LYS A 245 -9.70 -19.69 0.60
CA LYS A 245 -9.17 -20.93 0.00
C LYS A 245 -8.18 -20.56 -1.11
N GLU A 246 -7.02 -21.20 -1.12
CA GLU A 246 -6.06 -21.06 -2.22
C GLU A 246 -6.69 -21.80 -3.42
N THR A 247 -7.27 -21.05 -4.35
CA THR A 247 -7.75 -21.62 -5.62
C THR A 247 -6.51 -22.15 -6.35
N GLN A 248 -6.38 -23.48 -6.39
CA GLN A 248 -5.34 -24.19 -7.14
C GLN A 248 -5.46 -23.94 -8.64
#